data_AF-A0A9R1KZQ8-F1
#
_entry.id   AF-A0A9R1KZQ8-F1
#
_cell.length_a   1.000
_cell.length_b   1.000
_cell.length_c   1.000
_cell.angle_alpha   90.00
_cell.angle_beta   90.00
_cell.angle_gamma   90.00
#
_symmetry.space_group_name_H-M   'P 1'
#
loop_
_entity.id
_entity.type
_entity.pdbx_description
1 polymer ?
#
loop_
_entity_poly.entity_id
_entity_poly.type
_entity_poly.pdbx_seq_one_letter_code
_entity_poly.pdbx_strand_id
1 'polypeptide(L)'
;MERRSTTRFSPSEIARMEKLVSSDRKEQVLVDSFCQKLVEEFNRSPARVGSRALQATQVRGWFLDKLPASTPKPASLPTTSEEKPLASEPDALISEIKTSASDEEKVLALDTSISNNEDALSADLPKETTDKVPEFEDLQFEAKSSKDSAWYDVALFLAHRKTSLGEVEVRVRFIGYGAEEDEWVNVRKAVRQQSIPLESSECRSIVKGDLVLCFKESNDEALHFDAHVVDVQRKQHDIRGCRCLFHVEYDHDQSQEMVNLKRISRRPRYL
;
A
#
# COMPACT_ATOMS: atom_id res chain seq x y z
N MET A 1 -11.92 -17.90 -3.67
CA MET A 1 -12.72 -16.68 -3.91
C MET A 1 -13.55 -16.38 -2.68
N GLU A 2 -13.04 -15.61 -1.73
CA GLU A 2 -13.87 -15.07 -0.66
C GLU A 2 -14.45 -13.74 -1.12
N ARG A 3 -15.78 -13.66 -1.19
CA ARG A 3 -16.47 -12.39 -1.45
C ARG A 3 -16.33 -11.52 -0.20
N ARG A 4 -15.31 -10.65 -0.16
CA ARG A 4 -15.16 -9.61 0.87
C ARG A 4 -16.43 -8.74 0.80
N SER A 5 -17.39 -9.08 1.66
CA SER A 5 -18.75 -8.54 1.61
C SER A 5 -18.71 -7.16 2.26
N THR A 6 -18.32 -6.15 1.47
CA THR A 6 -18.23 -4.75 1.87
C THR A 6 -19.59 -4.27 2.36
N THR A 7 -19.75 -4.41 3.67
CA THR A 7 -21.00 -4.11 4.35
C THR A 7 -21.02 -2.61 4.56
N ARG A 8 -21.95 -1.92 3.91
CA ARG A 8 -22.10 -0.46 4.05
C ARG A 8 -22.58 -0.14 5.46
N PHE A 9 -21.64 0.12 6.36
CA PHE A 9 -21.87 0.87 7.59
C PHE A 9 -22.09 2.34 7.22
N SER A 10 -22.95 3.02 7.97
CA SER A 10 -23.13 4.47 7.89
C SER A 10 -22.02 5.18 8.68
N PRO A 11 -21.70 6.45 8.36
CA PRO A 11 -20.68 7.21 9.09
C PRO A 11 -20.91 7.26 10.61
N SER A 12 -22.18 7.30 11.04
CA SER A 12 -22.55 7.29 12.47
C SER A 12 -22.29 5.96 13.17
N GLU A 13 -22.37 4.84 12.44
CA GLU A 13 -22.02 3.51 12.97
C GLU A 13 -20.49 3.35 13.06
N ILE A 14 -19.77 3.80 12.03
CA ILE A 14 -18.29 3.80 11.96
C ILE A 14 -17.71 4.63 13.11
N ALA A 15 -18.09 5.90 13.23
CA ALA A 15 -17.60 6.79 14.29
C ALA A 15 -17.88 6.26 15.72
N ARG A 16 -18.96 5.48 15.89
CA ARG A 16 -19.25 4.81 17.16
C ARG A 16 -18.32 3.61 17.40
N MET A 17 -18.02 2.82 16.36
CA MET A 17 -17.10 1.68 16.43
C MET A 17 -15.66 2.17 16.68
N GLU A 18 -15.23 3.24 16.01
CA GLU A 18 -13.94 3.91 16.27
C GLU A 18 -13.82 4.37 17.72
N LYS A 19 -14.84 5.08 18.25
CA LYS A 19 -14.88 5.50 19.65
C LYS A 19 -14.74 4.34 20.64
N LEU A 20 -15.23 3.14 20.29
CA LEU A 20 -15.07 1.94 21.10
C LEU A 20 -13.63 1.39 21.02
N VAL A 21 -12.99 1.42 19.84
CA VAL A 21 -11.56 1.07 19.65
C VAL A 21 -10.63 2.05 20.37
N SER A 22 -10.95 3.35 20.38
CA SER A 22 -10.16 4.37 21.09
C SER A 22 -10.30 4.33 22.61
N SER A 23 -11.27 3.59 23.15
CA SER A 23 -11.46 3.44 24.60
C SER A 23 -10.65 2.27 25.17
N ASP A 24 -10.40 2.25 26.49
CA ASP A 24 -9.70 1.13 27.19
C ASP A 24 -10.45 -0.22 27.15
N ARG A 25 -11.55 -0.34 26.39
CA ARG A 25 -12.33 -1.57 26.23
C ARG A 25 -11.95 -2.41 24.99
N LYS A 26 -10.72 -2.26 24.49
CA LYS A 26 -10.20 -2.92 23.26
C LYS A 26 -10.33 -4.44 23.24
N GLU A 27 -10.19 -5.11 24.39
CA GLU A 27 -10.37 -6.56 24.48
C GLU A 27 -11.84 -6.97 24.44
N GLN A 28 -12.73 -6.09 24.92
CA GLN A 28 -14.15 -6.39 25.06
C GLN A 28 -14.93 -6.25 23.73
N VAL A 29 -14.42 -5.46 22.77
CA VAL A 29 -15.01 -5.36 21.43
C VAL A 29 -14.84 -6.62 20.57
N LEU A 30 -13.93 -7.54 20.96
CA LEU A 30 -13.71 -8.82 20.28
C LEU A 30 -14.62 -9.96 20.80
N VAL A 31 -15.39 -9.71 21.87
CA VAL A 31 -16.31 -10.69 22.46
C VAL A 31 -17.62 -10.74 21.66
N ASP A 32 -18.07 -11.93 21.25
CA ASP A 32 -19.27 -12.08 20.40
C ASP A 32 -20.54 -11.50 21.05
N SER A 33 -20.69 -11.65 22.37
CA SER A 33 -21.83 -11.08 23.11
C SER A 33 -21.82 -9.55 23.17
N PHE A 34 -20.67 -8.91 22.94
CA PHE A 34 -20.57 -7.46 22.77
C PHE A 34 -20.91 -7.06 21.32
N CYS A 35 -20.34 -7.74 20.34
CA CYS A 35 -20.65 -7.53 18.92
C CYS A 35 -22.15 -7.68 18.62
N GLN A 36 -22.80 -8.69 19.21
CA GLN A 36 -24.24 -8.92 19.08
C GLN A 36 -25.06 -7.75 19.64
N LYS A 37 -24.73 -7.23 20.83
CA LYS A 37 -25.41 -6.07 21.43
C LYS A 37 -25.27 -4.81 20.59
N LEU A 38 -24.08 -4.57 20.03
CA LEU A 38 -23.82 -3.40 19.19
C LEU A 38 -24.58 -3.50 17.85
N VAL A 39 -24.67 -4.69 17.27
CA VAL A 39 -25.49 -4.97 16.08
C VAL A 39 -26.99 -4.78 16.35
N GLU A 40 -27.49 -5.23 17.49
CA GLU A 40 -28.88 -4.98 17.88
C GLU A 40 -29.18 -3.49 18.06
N GLU A 41 -28.25 -2.72 18.62
CA GLU A 41 -28.40 -1.27 18.76
C GLU A 41 -28.43 -0.57 17.38
N PHE A 42 -27.51 -0.93 16.48
CA PHE A 42 -27.49 -0.41 15.12
C PHE A 42 -28.74 -0.78 14.32
N ASN A 43 -29.18 -2.04 14.38
CA ASN A 43 -30.39 -2.49 13.68
C ASN A 43 -31.69 -1.89 14.23
N ARG A 44 -31.70 -1.40 15.48
CA ARG A 44 -32.81 -0.63 16.07
C ARG A 44 -32.75 0.88 15.71
N SER A 45 -31.68 1.37 15.11
CA SER A 45 -31.52 2.78 14.76
C SER A 45 -32.48 3.19 13.63
N PRO A 46 -33.18 4.35 13.74
CA PRO A 46 -33.98 4.90 12.64
C PRO A 46 -33.19 5.08 11.34
N ALA A 47 -31.88 5.32 11.43
CA ALA A 47 -30.98 5.45 10.28
C ALA A 47 -30.81 4.15 9.46
N ARG A 48 -31.29 3.00 9.97
CA ARG A 48 -31.22 1.69 9.30
C ARG A 48 -32.58 1.20 8.80
N VAL A 49 -33.66 1.99 8.94
CA VAL A 49 -34.98 1.65 8.38
C VAL A 49 -34.87 1.48 6.85
N GLY A 50 -35.32 0.34 6.34
CA GLY A 50 -35.20 -0.03 4.92
C GLY A 50 -33.84 -0.59 4.49
N SER A 51 -32.83 -0.61 5.37
CA SER A 51 -31.53 -1.23 5.10
C SER A 51 -31.48 -2.70 5.50
N ARG A 52 -30.55 -3.48 4.93
CA ARG A 52 -30.28 -4.85 5.39
C ARG A 52 -29.73 -4.82 6.83
N ALA A 53 -30.24 -5.72 7.66
CA ALA A 53 -29.80 -5.89 9.04
C ALA A 53 -28.34 -6.36 9.10
N LEU A 54 -27.54 -5.67 9.92
CA LEU A 54 -26.17 -6.03 10.24
C LEU A 54 -26.13 -7.38 10.98
N GLN A 55 -25.01 -8.07 10.82
CA GLN A 55 -24.67 -9.34 11.47
C GLN A 55 -23.46 -9.13 12.39
N ALA A 56 -23.40 -9.86 13.51
CA ALA A 56 -22.28 -9.76 14.48
C ALA A 56 -20.92 -10.01 13.83
N THR A 57 -20.85 -10.89 12.83
CA THR A 57 -19.64 -11.18 12.04
C THR A 57 -19.12 -9.98 11.24
N GLN A 58 -20.00 -9.11 10.74
CA GLN A 58 -19.61 -7.91 10.00
C GLN A 58 -18.99 -6.87 10.94
N VAL A 59 -19.61 -6.65 12.10
CA VAL A 59 -19.11 -5.75 13.14
C VAL A 59 -17.79 -6.26 13.76
N ARG A 60 -17.70 -7.56 14.04
CA ARG A 60 -16.47 -8.20 14.53
C ARG A 60 -15.34 -8.14 13.51
N GLY A 61 -15.64 -8.38 12.23
CA GLY A 61 -14.66 -8.27 11.15
C GLY A 61 -14.07 -6.87 11.02
N TRP A 62 -14.90 -5.83 11.15
CA TRP A 62 -14.43 -4.44 11.18
C TRP A 62 -13.51 -4.17 12.38
N PHE A 63 -13.83 -4.66 13.59
CA PHE A 63 -12.94 -4.50 14.75
C PHE A 63 -11.61 -5.24 14.59
N LEU A 64 -11.59 -6.41 13.96
CA LEU A 64 -10.36 -7.16 13.69
C LEU A 64 -9.46 -6.49 12.64
N ASP A 65 -10.06 -5.81 11.65
CA ASP A 65 -9.37 -5.04 10.60
C ASP A 65 -8.74 -3.74 11.16
N LYS A 66 -9.27 -3.21 12.27
CA LYS A 66 -8.86 -1.92 12.87
C LYS A 66 -8.10 -2.03 14.20
N LEU A 67 -8.04 -3.20 14.84
CA LEU A 67 -7.18 -3.43 16.01
C LEU A 67 -5.79 -3.92 15.55
N PRO A 68 -4.68 -3.27 15.98
CA PRO A 68 -3.35 -3.68 15.57
C PRO A 68 -3.04 -5.11 16.05
N ALA A 69 -2.50 -5.93 15.14
CA ALA A 69 -2.20 -7.32 15.42
C ALA A 69 -1.09 -7.46 16.49
N SER A 70 -1.49 -7.73 17.73
CA SER A 70 -0.57 -8.06 18.82
C SER A 70 0.03 -9.45 18.60
N THR A 71 1.17 -9.53 17.90
CA THR A 71 1.96 -10.76 17.82
C THR A 71 2.78 -10.97 19.10
N PRO A 72 2.53 -12.03 19.90
CA PRO A 72 3.39 -12.36 21.03
C PRO A 72 4.74 -12.87 20.54
N LYS A 73 5.83 -12.35 21.11
CA LYS A 73 7.21 -12.76 20.83
C LYS A 73 7.51 -14.14 21.44
N PRO A 74 7.80 -15.19 20.64
CA PRO A 74 8.43 -16.40 21.17
C PRO A 74 9.89 -16.07 21.47
N ALA A 75 10.34 -16.31 22.70
CA ALA A 75 11.76 -16.29 23.01
C ALA A 75 12.41 -17.60 22.56
N SER A 76 13.54 -17.52 21.87
CA SER A 76 14.41 -18.67 21.58
C SER A 76 15.83 -18.37 22.07
N LEU A 77 16.32 -19.22 22.97
CA LEU A 77 17.70 -19.21 23.47
C LEU A 77 18.68 -19.69 22.38
N PRO A 78 19.97 -19.31 22.45
CA PRO A 78 20.97 -19.63 21.42
C PRO A 78 21.66 -20.98 21.68
N THR A 79 22.11 -21.67 20.61
CA THR A 79 23.15 -22.73 20.69
C THR A 79 23.78 -22.99 19.31
N THR A 80 25.08 -22.69 19.24
CA THR A 80 26.20 -23.24 18.41
C THR A 80 26.09 -23.49 16.89
N SER A 81 27.14 -22.98 16.22
CA SER A 81 27.81 -23.46 14.99
C SER A 81 28.15 -24.98 15.01
N GLU A 82 28.34 -25.70 13.90
CA GLU A 82 29.47 -25.61 12.95
C GLU A 82 29.30 -26.42 11.63
N GLU A 83 30.14 -26.09 10.64
CA GLU A 83 30.69 -26.92 9.53
C GLU A 83 29.86 -27.49 8.34
N LYS A 84 30.61 -27.86 7.28
CA LYS A 84 30.24 -28.34 5.91
C LYS A 84 31.42 -29.18 5.36
N PRO A 85 31.32 -30.12 4.37
CA PRO A 85 30.99 -29.75 2.97
C PRO A 85 30.48 -30.87 1.98
N LEU A 86 30.27 -30.44 0.72
CA LEU A 86 30.59 -31.12 -0.57
C LEU A 86 29.68 -32.17 -1.26
N ALA A 87 29.40 -31.88 -2.55
CA ALA A 87 29.19 -32.77 -3.73
C ALA A 87 27.98 -33.75 -3.73
N SER A 88 27.36 -34.20 -4.85
CA SER A 88 27.65 -34.08 -6.31
C SER A 88 26.34 -34.15 -7.14
N GLU A 89 26.36 -33.61 -8.37
CA GLU A 89 25.46 -33.98 -9.51
C GLU A 89 26.08 -35.18 -10.29
N PRO A 90 25.50 -35.75 -11.40
CA PRO A 90 24.23 -35.48 -12.11
C PRO A 90 23.37 -36.77 -12.39
N ASP A 91 22.23 -36.67 -13.10
CA ASP A 91 22.06 -37.13 -14.51
C ASP A 91 20.62 -36.90 -15.07
N ALA A 92 20.44 -37.04 -16.39
CA ALA A 92 19.29 -36.55 -17.17
C ALA A 92 18.18 -37.58 -17.51
N LEU A 93 17.03 -37.12 -18.07
CA LEU A 93 16.54 -37.44 -19.45
C LEU A 93 15.04 -37.09 -19.72
N ILE A 94 14.83 -36.18 -20.69
CA ILE A 94 13.90 -36.21 -21.85
C ILE A 94 12.42 -36.67 -21.71
N SER A 95 11.47 -35.79 -22.11
CA SER A 95 10.59 -36.03 -23.29
C SER A 95 9.77 -34.80 -23.73
N GLU A 96 9.52 -34.70 -25.05
CA GLU A 96 8.76 -33.65 -25.73
C GLU A 96 7.37 -34.15 -26.20
N ILE A 97 6.51 -33.21 -26.63
CA ILE A 97 5.43 -33.24 -27.69
C ILE A 97 4.47 -32.08 -27.31
N LYS A 98 4.29 -30.93 -27.98
CA LYS A 98 4.30 -30.43 -29.38
C LYS A 98 2.88 -30.26 -29.97
N THR A 99 2.55 -29.02 -30.37
CA THR A 99 1.42 -28.60 -31.26
C THR A 99 -0.02 -28.73 -30.69
N SER A 100 -1.03 -27.97 -31.13
CA SER A 100 -1.17 -27.00 -32.26
C SER A 100 -2.21 -25.89 -31.98
N ALA A 101 -2.20 -24.84 -32.81
CA ALA A 101 -3.18 -23.74 -32.82
C ALA A 101 -4.43 -24.05 -33.67
N SER A 102 -5.47 -23.21 -33.54
CA SER A 102 -6.37 -22.84 -34.66
C SER A 102 -7.23 -21.61 -34.29
N ASP A 103 -7.34 -20.67 -35.23
CA ASP A 103 -8.14 -19.44 -35.20
C ASP A 103 -9.61 -19.66 -35.65
N GLU A 104 -10.32 -18.57 -36.00
CA GLU A 104 -11.57 -18.51 -36.79
C GLU A 104 -12.88 -18.94 -36.06
N GLU A 105 -14.06 -18.31 -36.22
CA GLU A 105 -14.53 -17.07 -36.89
C GLU A 105 -15.99 -16.79 -36.41
N LYS A 106 -16.60 -15.70 -36.92
CA LYS A 106 -18.06 -15.46 -37.16
C LYS A 106 -18.93 -14.69 -36.14
N VAL A 107 -19.12 -13.41 -36.45
CA VAL A 107 -20.39 -12.68 -36.74
C VAL A 107 -21.67 -13.03 -35.94
N LEU A 108 -22.49 -12.08 -35.49
CA LEU A 108 -23.20 -11.08 -36.29
C LEU A 108 -23.62 -9.83 -35.47
N ALA A 109 -23.84 -8.71 -36.16
CA ALA A 109 -24.45 -7.50 -35.62
C ALA A 109 -25.97 -7.49 -35.78
N LEU A 110 -26.67 -6.66 -34.98
CA LEU A 110 -27.88 -5.99 -35.43
C LEU A 110 -28.11 -4.67 -34.66
N ASP A 111 -28.30 -3.59 -35.40
CA ASP A 111 -28.63 -2.26 -34.90
C ASP A 111 -30.08 -2.15 -34.38
N THR A 112 -30.36 -1.14 -33.55
CA THR A 112 -31.51 -0.24 -33.76
C THR A 112 -31.26 1.07 -33.00
N SER A 113 -31.40 2.20 -33.69
CA SER A 113 -31.16 3.55 -33.19
C SER A 113 -32.40 4.45 -33.34
N ILE A 114 -32.79 5.14 -32.27
CA ILE A 114 -33.79 6.24 -32.23
C ILE A 114 -33.33 7.16 -31.08
N SER A 115 -32.75 8.35 -31.28
CA SER A 115 -33.20 9.62 -31.87
C SER A 115 -33.68 10.65 -30.81
N ASN A 116 -33.52 11.95 -31.12
CA ASN A 116 -33.31 13.05 -30.16
C ASN A 116 -34.53 13.95 -29.91
N ASN A 117 -34.58 14.54 -28.69
CA ASN A 117 -34.91 15.94 -28.39
C ASN A 117 -34.68 16.16 -26.87
N GLU A 118 -33.87 17.10 -26.36
CA GLU A 118 -33.83 18.55 -26.57
C GLU A 118 -35.10 19.27 -26.10
N ASP A 119 -35.07 19.77 -24.85
CA ASP A 119 -35.76 20.99 -24.47
C ASP A 119 -35.00 21.71 -23.33
N ALA A 120 -35.04 23.04 -23.33
CA ALA A 120 -34.38 23.92 -22.36
C ALA A 120 -35.37 25.05 -22.00
N LEU A 121 -35.43 25.62 -20.81
CA LEU A 121 -34.41 26.31 -20.02
C LEU A 121 -35.00 26.58 -18.63
N SER A 122 -34.18 26.75 -17.59
CA SER A 122 -34.39 27.76 -16.53
C SER A 122 -33.14 27.90 -15.66
N ALA A 123 -32.84 29.13 -15.24
CA ALA A 123 -31.60 29.50 -14.58
C ALA A 123 -31.72 29.52 -13.05
N ASP A 124 -30.63 29.19 -12.36
CA ASP A 124 -30.23 29.91 -11.13
C ASP A 124 -28.76 29.61 -10.76
N LEU A 125 -28.07 30.63 -10.26
CA LEU A 125 -26.73 30.59 -9.66
C LEU A 125 -26.77 31.43 -8.37
N PRO A 126 -25.86 31.23 -7.38
CA PRO A 126 -25.01 30.09 -7.10
C PRO A 126 -25.33 29.48 -5.71
N LYS A 127 -25.00 28.19 -5.51
CA LYS A 127 -24.84 27.64 -4.15
C LYS A 127 -23.43 27.12 -4.00
N GLU A 128 -22.82 27.42 -2.86
CA GLU A 128 -21.48 26.98 -2.50
C GLU A 128 -21.31 25.50 -2.80
N THR A 129 -20.44 25.18 -3.75
CA THR A 129 -19.78 23.88 -3.76
C THR A 129 -18.84 23.88 -2.56
N THR A 130 -19.37 23.49 -1.40
CA THR A 130 -18.54 22.90 -0.36
C THR A 130 -17.83 21.74 -1.03
N ASP A 131 -16.56 21.95 -1.37
CA ASP A 131 -15.77 20.95 -2.06
C ASP A 131 -15.87 19.66 -1.27
N LYS A 132 -16.42 18.63 -1.90
CA LYS A 132 -16.33 17.28 -1.37
C LYS A 132 -14.88 16.88 -1.52
N VAL A 133 -14.09 17.24 -0.51
CA VAL A 133 -12.78 16.68 -0.22
C VAL A 133 -12.91 15.18 -0.49
N PRO A 134 -12.26 14.65 -1.54
CA PRO A 134 -12.33 13.22 -1.83
C PRO A 134 -11.92 12.45 -0.57
N GLU A 135 -12.47 11.25 -0.38
CA GLU A 135 -12.04 10.37 0.70
C GLU A 135 -10.55 10.00 0.48
N PHE A 136 -9.65 10.85 0.98
CA PHE A 136 -8.18 10.72 0.94
C PHE A 136 -7.67 9.62 1.91
N GLU A 137 -8.59 8.83 2.45
CA GLU A 137 -8.32 7.76 3.38
C GLU A 137 -7.49 6.69 2.65
N ASP A 138 -6.36 6.32 3.26
CA ASP A 138 -5.34 5.38 2.79
C ASP A 138 -4.25 5.89 1.81
N LEU A 139 -4.11 7.21 1.55
CA LEU A 139 -2.87 7.74 0.94
C LEU A 139 -1.74 7.93 1.96
N GLN A 140 -0.76 7.03 1.94
CA GLN A 140 0.49 7.15 2.71
C GLN A 140 1.57 7.89 1.90
N PHE A 141 2.42 8.64 2.59
CA PHE A 141 3.45 9.50 1.99
C PHE A 141 4.83 9.21 2.59
N GLU A 142 5.86 9.39 1.75
CA GLU A 142 7.25 9.44 2.16
C GLU A 142 7.84 10.81 1.79
N ALA A 143 8.79 11.29 2.58
CA ALA A 143 9.48 12.55 2.35
C ALA A 143 11.00 12.40 2.46
N LYS A 144 11.73 13.19 1.68
CA LYS A 144 13.19 13.16 1.61
C LYS A 144 13.76 14.12 2.64
N SER A 145 14.56 13.64 3.58
CA SER A 145 15.24 14.51 4.55
C SER A 145 16.31 15.35 3.85
N SER A 146 16.49 16.56 4.36
CA SER A 146 17.54 17.48 3.94
C SER A 146 18.92 17.17 4.55
N LYS A 147 18.97 16.33 5.60
CA LYS A 147 20.19 16.01 6.36
C LYS A 147 21.06 14.98 5.66
N ASP A 148 20.44 13.92 5.15
CA ASP A 148 21.09 12.70 4.64
C ASP A 148 20.69 12.34 3.20
N SER A 149 19.69 13.03 2.62
CA SER A 149 19.07 12.69 1.33
C SER A 149 18.36 11.32 1.27
N ALA A 150 18.05 10.71 2.40
CA ALA A 150 17.23 9.49 2.49
C ALA A 150 15.73 9.82 2.50
N TRP A 151 14.91 8.83 2.14
CA TRP A 151 13.45 8.89 2.22
C TRP A 151 12.94 8.19 3.48
N TYR A 152 11.97 8.84 4.13
CA TYR A 152 11.35 8.38 5.36
C TYR A 152 9.84 8.49 5.27
N ASP A 153 9.12 7.55 5.89
CA ASP A 153 7.66 7.58 5.96
C ASP A 153 7.18 8.79 6.77
N VAL A 154 6.17 9.51 6.27
CA VAL A 154 5.57 10.67 6.93
C VAL A 154 4.45 10.20 7.85
N ALA A 155 4.60 10.48 9.15
CA ALA A 155 3.56 10.28 10.14
C ALA A 155 2.50 11.39 10.07
N LEU A 156 2.93 12.66 9.96
CA LEU A 156 2.04 13.83 10.01
C LEU A 156 2.59 14.99 9.17
N PHE A 157 1.68 15.70 8.49
CA PHE A 157 1.93 17.05 7.98
C PHE A 157 1.46 18.07 9.03
N LEU A 158 2.41 18.84 9.59
CA LEU A 158 2.17 19.71 10.75
C LEU A 158 1.83 21.16 10.35
N ALA A 159 2.41 21.64 9.25
CA ALA A 159 2.23 23.00 8.76
C ALA A 159 2.60 23.10 7.27
N HIS A 160 2.25 24.21 6.63
CA HIS A 160 2.72 24.57 5.29
C HIS A 160 3.19 26.03 5.25
N ARG A 161 4.08 26.37 4.32
CA ARG A 161 4.51 27.74 4.05
C ARG A 161 4.81 27.93 2.55
N LYS A 162 4.83 29.19 2.11
CA LYS A 162 5.37 29.58 0.81
C LYS A 162 6.64 30.38 1.03
N THR A 163 7.71 30.07 0.30
CA THR A 163 8.96 30.82 0.34
C THR A 163 8.84 32.11 -0.50
N SER A 164 9.81 33.02 -0.38
CA SER A 164 9.89 34.23 -1.21
C SER A 164 10.03 33.92 -2.72
N LEU A 165 10.50 32.73 -3.07
CA LEU A 165 10.59 32.22 -4.44
C LEU A 165 9.27 31.60 -4.94
N GLY A 166 8.21 31.60 -4.12
CA GLY A 166 6.92 30.99 -4.44
C GLY A 166 6.88 29.47 -4.31
N GLU A 167 7.96 28.83 -3.85
CA GLU A 167 7.98 27.39 -3.58
C GLU A 167 7.10 27.05 -2.37
N VAL A 168 6.42 25.91 -2.43
CA VAL A 168 5.59 25.40 -1.33
C VAL A 168 6.39 24.38 -0.53
N GLU A 169 6.47 24.60 0.77
CA GLU A 169 7.10 23.68 1.72
C GLU A 169 6.09 23.26 2.78
N VAL A 170 6.23 22.02 3.26
CA VAL A 170 5.45 21.47 4.37
C VAL A 170 6.37 21.06 5.50
N ARG A 171 5.92 21.22 6.73
CA ARG A 171 6.61 20.69 7.90
C ARG A 171 6.12 19.27 8.16
N VAL A 172 7.01 18.29 8.08
CA VAL A 172 6.69 16.87 8.27
C VAL A 172 7.20 16.35 9.60
N ARG A 173 6.48 15.39 10.18
CA ARG A 173 7.02 14.47 11.19
C ARG A 173 7.17 13.10 10.56
N PHE A 174 8.31 12.47 10.76
CA PHE A 174 8.60 11.12 10.26
C PHE A 174 8.10 10.04 11.23
N ILE A 175 7.78 8.85 10.72
CA ILE A 175 7.41 7.70 11.56
C ILE A 175 8.60 7.27 12.41
N GLY A 176 8.40 7.14 13.72
CA GLY A 176 9.43 6.72 14.67
C GLY A 176 10.27 7.85 15.29
N TYR A 177 10.12 9.09 14.80
CA TYR A 177 10.89 10.25 15.27
C TYR A 177 10.02 11.27 16.02
N GLY A 178 10.63 12.04 16.92
CA GLY A 178 9.95 13.07 17.71
C GLY A 178 9.91 14.44 17.04
N ALA A 179 9.52 15.46 17.81
CA ALA A 179 9.32 16.83 17.31
C ALA A 179 10.65 17.56 17.02
N GLU A 180 11.73 17.08 17.61
CA GLU A 180 13.11 17.52 17.39
C GLU A 180 13.61 17.24 15.97
N GLU A 181 13.08 16.20 15.30
CA GLU A 181 13.42 15.84 13.93
C GLU A 181 12.44 16.40 12.86
N ASP A 182 11.45 17.20 13.25
CA ASP A 182 10.45 17.78 12.34
C ASP A 182 11.09 18.70 11.27
N GLU A 183 11.12 18.30 10.01
CA GLU A 183 11.75 19.05 8.92
C GLU A 183 10.78 19.83 8.03
N TRP A 184 11.25 20.95 7.47
CA TRP A 184 10.57 21.66 6.38
C TRP A 184 11.08 21.12 5.03
N VAL A 185 10.19 20.49 4.26
CA VAL A 185 10.51 19.85 2.98
C VAL A 185 9.72 20.45 1.83
N ASN A 186 10.34 20.56 0.66
CA ASN A 186 9.72 21.10 -0.55
C ASN A 186 8.73 20.09 -1.17
N VAL A 187 7.47 20.48 -1.30
CA VAL A 187 6.38 19.57 -1.73
C VAL A 187 6.63 18.95 -3.11
N ARG A 188 7.25 19.68 -4.04
CA ARG A 188 7.47 19.19 -5.42
C ARG A 188 8.72 18.31 -5.56
N LYS A 189 9.69 18.46 -4.68
CA LYS A 189 11.03 17.84 -4.78
C LYS A 189 11.26 16.72 -3.77
N ALA A 190 10.57 16.77 -2.62
CA ALA A 190 10.90 15.99 -1.44
C ALA A 190 9.68 15.40 -0.71
N VAL A 191 8.49 15.36 -1.35
CA VAL A 191 7.30 14.67 -0.83
C VAL A 191 6.66 13.87 -1.96
N ARG A 192 6.31 12.61 -1.72
CA ARG A 192 5.62 11.75 -2.68
C ARG A 192 4.81 10.66 -1.98
N GLN A 193 3.90 10.01 -2.70
CA GLN A 193 3.22 8.81 -2.20
C GLN A 193 4.26 7.73 -1.85
N GLN A 194 4.04 6.99 -0.76
CA GLN A 194 4.95 5.94 -0.29
C GLN A 194 5.27 4.90 -1.38
N SER A 195 6.50 4.40 -1.37
CA SER A 195 6.98 3.32 -2.22
C SER A 195 6.36 1.98 -1.79
N ILE A 196 6.14 1.09 -2.74
CA ILE A 196 5.42 -0.17 -2.52
C ILE A 196 6.44 -1.32 -2.49
N PRO A 197 6.59 -2.05 -1.37
CA PRO A 197 7.42 -3.25 -1.30
C PRO A 197 6.99 -4.30 -2.33
N LEU A 198 7.95 -5.08 -2.82
CA LEU A 198 7.74 -6.04 -3.91
C LEU A 198 7.63 -7.48 -3.41
N GLU A 199 6.56 -8.15 -3.80
CA GLU A 199 6.42 -9.58 -3.61
C GLU A 199 7.33 -10.39 -4.54
N SER A 200 7.70 -11.60 -4.14
CA SER A 200 8.65 -12.42 -4.90
C SER A 200 8.18 -12.78 -6.31
N SER A 201 6.87 -12.79 -6.57
CA SER A 201 6.25 -12.95 -7.89
C SER A 201 6.29 -11.67 -8.75
N GLU A 202 6.35 -10.49 -8.12
CA GLU A 202 6.36 -9.19 -8.81
C GLU A 202 7.74 -8.83 -9.37
N CYS A 203 8.79 -9.65 -9.18
CA CYS A 203 10.16 -9.34 -9.61
C CYS A 203 10.27 -8.93 -11.09
N ARG A 204 9.39 -9.44 -11.96
CA ARG A 204 9.31 -9.13 -13.39
C ARG A 204 8.76 -7.73 -13.70
N SER A 205 8.09 -7.08 -12.76
CA SER A 205 7.56 -5.71 -12.95
C SER A 205 8.64 -4.65 -12.90
N ILE A 206 9.81 -4.96 -12.34
CA ILE A 206 11.00 -4.10 -12.32
C ILE A 206 11.86 -4.39 -13.54
N VAL A 207 12.19 -3.37 -14.32
CA VAL A 207 13.00 -3.41 -15.55
C VAL A 207 14.09 -2.36 -15.54
N LYS A 208 15.03 -2.46 -16.48
CA LYS A 208 16.07 -1.46 -16.69
C LYS A 208 15.45 -0.08 -16.97
N GLY A 209 15.95 0.95 -16.28
CA GLY A 209 15.48 2.32 -16.34
C GLY A 209 14.42 2.68 -15.30
N ASP A 210 13.88 1.71 -14.55
CA ASP A 210 12.92 2.01 -13.48
C ASP A 210 13.59 2.78 -12.33
N LEU A 211 12.93 3.84 -11.88
CA LEU A 211 13.19 4.49 -10.59
C LEU A 211 12.62 3.62 -9.46
N VAL A 212 13.45 3.29 -8.48
CA VAL A 212 13.08 2.50 -7.31
C VAL A 212 13.57 3.15 -6.02
N LEU A 213 12.89 2.85 -4.91
CA LEU A 213 13.43 3.12 -3.58
C LEU A 213 14.23 1.90 -3.14
N CYS A 214 15.53 2.07 -2.93
CA CYS A 214 16.46 1.01 -2.57
C CYS A 214 16.98 1.20 -1.13
N PHE A 215 16.84 0.16 -0.31
CA PHE A 215 17.44 0.06 1.01
C PHE A 215 18.95 -0.16 0.88
N LYS A 216 19.76 0.71 1.45
CA LYS A 216 21.23 0.70 1.47
C LYS A 216 21.69 0.52 2.92
N GLU A 217 22.38 -0.58 3.18
CA GLU A 217 22.97 -0.89 4.48
C GLU A 217 24.47 -0.61 4.42
N SER A 218 24.96 0.12 5.40
CA SER A 218 26.37 0.44 5.61
C SER A 218 26.79 0.02 7.03
N ASN A 219 28.04 0.27 7.43
CA ASN A 219 28.52 -0.12 8.76
C ASN A 219 27.77 0.59 9.91
N ASP A 220 27.35 1.84 9.67
CA ASP A 220 26.82 2.74 10.70
C ASP A 220 25.34 3.13 10.46
N GLU A 221 24.86 3.01 9.21
CA GLU A 221 23.54 3.50 8.78
C GLU A 221 22.81 2.51 7.87
N ALA A 222 21.48 2.47 7.99
CA ALA A 222 20.57 1.59 7.24
C ALA A 222 19.39 2.41 6.69
N LEU A 223 19.52 2.92 5.45
CA LEU A 223 18.70 4.02 4.91
C LEU A 223 18.06 3.66 3.57
N HIS A 224 17.05 4.44 3.16
CA HIS A 224 16.35 4.25 1.89
C HIS A 224 16.63 5.40 0.93
N PHE A 225 17.14 5.10 -0.26
CA PHE A 225 17.51 6.09 -1.26
C PHE A 225 16.83 5.83 -2.60
N ASP A 226 16.68 6.88 -3.41
CA ASP A 226 16.37 6.70 -4.83
C ASP A 226 17.55 6.07 -5.57
N ALA A 227 17.23 5.14 -6.44
CA ALA A 227 18.16 4.52 -7.35
C ALA A 227 17.48 4.15 -8.68
N HIS A 228 18.26 4.15 -9.76
CA HIS A 228 17.81 3.70 -11.07
C HIS A 228 18.34 2.29 -11.37
N VAL A 229 17.48 1.44 -11.93
CA VAL A 229 17.85 0.06 -12.30
C VAL A 229 18.69 0.08 -13.59
N VAL A 230 19.99 -0.18 -13.48
CA VAL A 230 20.95 -0.21 -14.58
C VAL A 230 20.82 -1.48 -15.42
N ASP A 231 20.59 -2.64 -14.77
CA ASP A 231 20.40 -3.95 -15.39
C ASP A 231 19.71 -4.95 -14.43
N VAL A 232 19.19 -6.07 -14.94
CA VAL A 232 18.54 -7.11 -14.13
C VAL A 232 18.97 -8.53 -14.51
N GLN A 233 19.74 -9.17 -13.64
CA GLN A 233 20.13 -10.57 -13.77
C GLN A 233 19.00 -11.50 -13.30
N ARG A 234 18.23 -12.02 -14.26
CA ARG A 234 17.14 -12.97 -14.01
C ARG A 234 17.69 -14.36 -13.65
N LYS A 235 17.13 -14.96 -12.60
CA LYS A 235 17.41 -16.36 -12.20
C LYS A 235 16.09 -17.12 -12.08
N GLN A 236 16.12 -18.45 -12.24
CA GLN A 236 14.96 -19.28 -11.95
C GLN A 236 14.68 -19.29 -10.44
N HIS A 237 13.40 -19.12 -10.09
CA HIS A 237 12.90 -19.19 -8.72
C HIS A 237 11.39 -19.49 -8.72
N ASP A 238 10.88 -19.86 -7.55
CA ASP A 238 9.48 -20.21 -7.31
C ASP A 238 8.91 -19.39 -6.13
N ILE A 239 7.78 -19.84 -5.56
CA ILE A 239 7.09 -19.20 -4.44
C ILE A 239 7.94 -19.07 -3.17
N ARG A 240 9.07 -19.79 -3.03
CA ARG A 240 9.96 -19.71 -1.87
C ARG A 240 10.76 -18.41 -1.81
N GLY A 241 10.86 -17.66 -2.90
CA GLY A 241 11.45 -16.32 -2.91
C GLY A 241 12.22 -15.98 -4.18
N CYS A 242 12.23 -14.70 -4.54
CA CYS A 242 12.98 -14.18 -5.68
C CYS A 242 14.50 -14.39 -5.51
N ARG A 243 15.16 -14.83 -6.60
CA ARG A 243 16.62 -15.00 -6.71
C ARG A 243 17.27 -14.08 -7.75
N CYS A 244 16.49 -13.20 -8.38
CA CYS A 244 17.02 -12.22 -9.34
C CYS A 244 17.91 -11.20 -8.60
N LEU A 245 18.97 -10.75 -9.28
CA LEU A 245 19.80 -9.64 -8.80
C LEU A 245 19.54 -8.42 -9.68
N PHE A 246 19.50 -7.25 -9.06
CA PHE A 246 19.21 -5.98 -9.70
C PHE A 246 20.44 -5.09 -9.56
N HIS A 247 20.99 -4.63 -10.68
CA HIS A 247 22.06 -3.65 -10.67
C HIS A 247 21.41 -2.27 -10.54
N VAL A 248 21.73 -1.54 -9.48
CA VAL A 248 21.17 -0.22 -9.20
C VAL A 248 22.28 0.83 -9.10
N GLU A 249 22.00 2.03 -9.58
CA GLU A 249 22.83 3.23 -9.41
C GLU A 249 22.07 4.22 -8.53
N TYR A 250 22.67 4.66 -7.43
CA TYR A 250 22.02 5.52 -6.45
C TYR A 250 22.11 7.01 -6.82
N ASP A 251 20.98 7.72 -6.77
CA ASP A 251 20.87 9.11 -7.23
C ASP A 251 21.65 10.12 -6.36
N HIS A 252 21.98 9.76 -5.11
CA HIS A 252 22.60 10.67 -4.14
C HIS A 252 24.14 10.72 -4.22
N ASP A 253 24.79 9.60 -4.54
CA ASP A 253 26.25 9.48 -4.54
C ASP A 253 26.83 8.83 -5.82
N GLN A 254 25.99 8.46 -6.79
CA GLN A 254 26.35 7.75 -8.02
C GLN A 254 27.02 6.39 -7.76
N SER A 255 26.93 5.84 -6.54
CA SER A 255 27.42 4.50 -6.24
C SER A 255 26.55 3.44 -6.92
N GLN A 256 27.15 2.32 -7.29
CA GLN A 256 26.47 1.20 -7.93
C GLN A 256 26.54 -0.06 -7.06
N GLU A 257 25.44 -0.81 -7.00
CA GLU A 257 25.33 -2.02 -6.18
C GLU A 257 24.48 -3.11 -6.85
N MET A 258 24.80 -4.38 -6.57
CA MET A 258 23.99 -5.53 -6.95
C MET A 258 23.12 -5.97 -5.77
N VAL A 259 21.82 -5.67 -5.82
CA VAL A 259 20.88 -5.92 -4.72
C VAL A 259 19.86 -7.02 -5.03
N ASN A 260 19.29 -7.60 -3.97
CA ASN A 260 18.16 -8.54 -4.05
C ASN A 260 16.82 -7.79 -4.05
N LEU A 261 15.76 -8.41 -4.61
CA LEU A 261 14.41 -7.83 -4.66
C LEU A 261 13.93 -7.27 -3.31
N LYS A 262 14.23 -7.93 -2.19
CA LYS A 262 13.80 -7.52 -0.84
C LYS A 262 14.33 -6.13 -0.40
N ARG A 263 15.37 -5.61 -1.06
CA ARG A 263 15.91 -4.27 -0.80
C ARG A 263 15.29 -3.21 -1.72
N ILE A 264 14.37 -3.58 -2.61
CA ILE A 264 13.76 -2.70 -3.61
C ILE A 264 12.26 -2.56 -3.34
N SER A 265 11.78 -1.32 -3.28
CA SER A 265 10.37 -0.96 -3.36
C SER A 265 10.11 -0.20 -4.67
N ARG A 266 9.01 -0.53 -5.35
CA ARG A 266 8.63 0.16 -6.60
C ARG A 266 7.92 1.47 -6.29
N ARG A 267 8.11 2.47 -7.15
CA ARG A 267 7.25 3.66 -7.14
C ARG A 267 5.82 3.26 -7.54
N PRO A 268 4.77 3.89 -6.95
CA PRO A 268 3.41 3.75 -7.44
C PRO A 268 3.34 4.15 -8.92
N ARG A 269 2.70 3.31 -9.74
CA ARG A 269 2.28 3.71 -11.09
C ARG A 269 1.01 4.54 -10.93
N TYR A 270 0.94 5.68 -11.60
CA TYR A 270 -0.16 6.63 -11.47
C TYR A 270 -1.54 5.95 -11.57
N LEU A 271 -2.45 6.34 -10.66
CA LEU A 271 -3.90 6.12 -10.79
C LEU A 271 -4.47 7.18 -11.75
#